data_AF-A0A946XRR2-F1
#
_entry.id   AF-A0A946XRR2-F1
#
_cell.length_a   1.000
_cell.length_b   1.000
_cell.length_c   1.000
_cell.angle_alpha   90.00
_cell.angle_beta   90.00
_cell.angle_gamma   90.00
#
_symmetry.space_group_name_H-M   'P 1'
#
loop_
_entity.id
_entity.type
_entity.pdbx_description
1 polymer ?
#
loop_
_entity_poly.entity_id
_entity_poly.type
_entity_poly.pdbx_seq_one_letter_code
_entity_poly.pdbx_strand_id
1 'polypeptide(L)'
;MKLIWIFYIICLGHFNLGYGIENIGGKKLSPKQLSALVDPLKMAGENSVELRNAIARISSEKTEGMVFLIQHMPERDLKTLSSDYLIENVNYAYKARSESDWAKLVPKEIFFNDVLPYASINERRDRWRKDFHARFSPLVKGAKTLEEAAQVLNKEIWKIINVRYHARKRPKPDQSPYESIDAGFASCTGLSVILIDACRSVGVPSRFVGTPMWANKRGNHSWVEVWDGNSWQFTGACEYSASGLGNAWFKGSA
;
A
#
# COMPACT_ATOMS: atom_id res chain seq x y z
N MET A 1 -9.51 24.05 -74.86
CA MET A 1 -9.56 24.21 -73.39
C MET A 1 -9.36 22.84 -72.74
N LYS A 2 -8.18 22.56 -72.18
CA LYS A 2 -7.93 21.35 -71.39
C LYS A 2 -7.79 21.78 -69.92
N LEU A 3 -8.73 21.36 -69.07
CA LEU A 3 -8.63 21.54 -67.62
C LEU A 3 -7.67 20.48 -67.06
N ILE A 4 -6.64 20.93 -66.35
CA ILE A 4 -5.73 20.10 -65.56
C ILE A 4 -6.31 20.05 -64.14
N TRP A 5 -6.74 18.87 -63.70
CA TRP A 5 -7.13 18.63 -62.31
C TRP A 5 -5.90 18.20 -61.52
N ILE A 6 -5.43 19.06 -60.61
CA ILE A 6 -4.40 18.73 -59.63
C ILE A 6 -5.09 18.10 -58.43
N PHE A 7 -4.96 16.78 -58.27
CA PHE A 7 -5.34 16.09 -57.04
C PHE A 7 -4.24 16.31 -55.99
N TYR A 8 -4.53 17.08 -54.95
CA TYR A 8 -3.75 17.08 -53.72
C TYR A 8 -4.07 15.79 -52.95
N ILE A 9 -3.15 14.82 -52.99
CA ILE A 9 -3.17 13.70 -52.04
C ILE A 9 -2.66 14.26 -50.72
N ILE A 10 -3.57 14.56 -49.81
CA ILE A 10 -3.24 14.79 -48.40
C ILE A 10 -2.88 13.42 -47.82
N CYS A 11 -1.59 13.14 -47.68
CA CYS A 11 -1.11 12.07 -46.83
C CYS A 11 -1.50 12.41 -45.38
N LEU A 12 -2.67 11.96 -44.94
CA LEU A 12 -3.00 11.81 -43.53
C LEU A 12 -2.07 10.75 -42.95
N GLY A 13 -0.90 11.20 -42.49
CA GLY A 13 -0.01 10.42 -41.65
C GLY A 13 -0.81 9.95 -40.45
N HIS A 14 -1.13 8.66 -40.42
CA HIS A 14 -1.53 7.99 -39.19
C HIS A 14 -0.33 8.06 -38.26
N PHE A 15 -0.34 9.03 -37.33
CA PHE A 15 0.57 9.05 -36.20
C PHE A 15 0.24 7.83 -35.34
N ASN A 16 0.94 6.74 -35.61
CA ASN A 16 0.86 5.53 -34.82
C ASN A 16 1.55 5.82 -33.47
N LEU A 17 0.78 6.24 -32.47
CA LEU A 17 1.22 6.47 -31.09
C LEU A 17 1.49 5.15 -30.33
N GLY A 18 1.92 4.12 -31.04
CA GLY A 18 2.35 2.83 -30.51
C GLY A 18 3.81 2.86 -30.05
N TYR A 19 4.17 3.78 -29.14
CA TYR A 19 5.47 3.67 -28.47
C TYR A 19 5.42 2.59 -27.39
N GLY A 20 5.68 1.35 -27.84
CA GLY A 20 6.36 0.27 -27.12
C GLY A 20 6.03 0.12 -25.63
N ILE A 21 4.85 -0.39 -25.31
CA ILE A 21 4.61 -1.02 -23.99
C ILE A 21 5.04 -2.49 -24.04
N GLU A 22 5.09 -3.10 -25.22
CA GLU A 22 5.31 -4.55 -25.43
C GLU A 22 6.61 -5.10 -24.82
N ASN A 23 7.61 -4.23 -24.59
CA ASN A 23 8.86 -4.61 -23.96
C ASN A 23 9.39 -3.47 -23.07
N ILE A 24 9.31 -3.62 -21.76
CA ILE A 24 9.84 -2.65 -20.79
C ILE A 24 11.12 -3.24 -20.18
N GLY A 25 12.28 -2.70 -20.54
CA GLY A 25 13.58 -3.15 -20.01
C GLY A 25 13.90 -4.62 -20.28
N GLY A 26 13.48 -5.15 -21.43
CA GLY A 26 13.69 -6.56 -21.80
C GLY A 26 12.73 -7.56 -21.14
N LYS A 27 11.79 -7.08 -20.31
CA LYS A 27 10.73 -7.93 -19.75
C LYS A 27 9.56 -8.08 -20.70
N LYS A 28 9.23 -9.34 -20.98
CA LYS A 28 8.02 -9.71 -21.69
C LYS A 28 6.82 -9.71 -20.73
N LEU A 29 6.01 -8.67 -20.82
CA LEU A 29 4.76 -8.56 -20.06
C LEU A 29 3.63 -9.31 -20.79
N SER A 30 2.68 -9.86 -20.03
CA SER A 30 1.48 -10.47 -20.61
C SER A 30 0.55 -9.39 -21.20
N PRO A 31 -0.33 -9.74 -22.15
CA PRO A 31 -1.31 -8.79 -22.70
C PRO A 31 -2.17 -8.11 -21.62
N LYS A 32 -2.53 -8.85 -20.56
CA LYS A 32 -3.26 -8.31 -19.40
C LYS A 32 -2.44 -7.26 -18.66
N GLN A 33 -1.14 -7.51 -18.44
CA GLN A 33 -0.24 -6.56 -17.78
C GLN A 33 -0.01 -5.32 -18.64
N LEU A 34 0.15 -5.49 -19.95
CA LEU A 34 0.29 -4.37 -20.89
C LEU A 34 -0.94 -3.46 -20.86
N SER A 35 -2.14 -4.06 -20.96
CA SER A 35 -3.42 -3.36 -20.89
C SER A 35 -3.58 -2.59 -19.58
N ALA A 36 -3.21 -3.20 -18.45
CA ALA A 36 -3.26 -2.57 -17.13
C ALA A 36 -2.35 -1.33 -16.96
N LEU A 37 -1.34 -1.15 -17.83
CA LEU A 37 -0.38 -0.06 -17.73
C LEU A 37 -0.66 1.13 -18.66
N VAL A 38 -1.59 0.98 -19.62
CA VAL A 38 -1.87 2.02 -20.63
C VAL A 38 -2.25 3.35 -19.98
N ASP A 39 -3.30 3.34 -19.16
CA ASP A 39 -3.80 4.57 -18.53
C ASP A 39 -2.85 5.10 -17.44
N PRO A 40 -2.29 4.27 -16.52
CA PRO A 40 -1.33 4.75 -15.53
C PRO A 40 -0.10 5.43 -16.13
N LEU A 41 0.49 4.85 -17.19
CA LEU A 41 1.66 5.44 -17.84
C LEU A 41 1.33 6.75 -18.56
N LYS A 42 0.13 6.86 -19.13
CA LYS A 42 -0.35 8.11 -19.73
C LYS A 42 -0.56 9.19 -18.65
N MET A 43 -1.20 8.85 -17.54
CA MET A 43 -1.47 9.75 -16.42
C MET A 43 -0.19 10.23 -15.71
N ALA A 44 0.84 9.39 -15.67
CA ALA A 44 2.13 9.71 -15.07
C ALA A 44 2.89 10.84 -15.80
N GLY A 45 2.60 11.09 -17.08
CA GLY A 45 3.30 12.10 -17.89
C GLY A 45 4.81 11.82 -17.94
N GLU A 46 5.62 12.82 -17.59
CA GLU A 46 7.08 12.70 -17.56
C GLU A 46 7.57 11.63 -16.56
N ASN A 47 6.83 11.41 -15.46
CA ASN A 47 7.18 10.40 -14.47
C ASN A 47 6.94 8.96 -14.96
N SER A 48 6.36 8.76 -16.15
CA SER A 48 6.24 7.43 -16.76
C SER A 48 7.60 6.73 -16.94
N VAL A 49 8.69 7.50 -17.03
CA VAL A 49 10.07 6.99 -17.05
C VAL A 49 10.38 6.22 -15.77
N GLU A 50 10.04 6.76 -14.60
CA GLU A 50 10.26 6.10 -13.31
C GLU A 50 9.41 4.83 -13.18
N LEU A 51 8.15 4.86 -13.63
CA LEU A 51 7.28 3.69 -13.58
C LEU A 51 7.80 2.55 -14.49
N ARG A 52 8.27 2.89 -15.68
CA ARG A 52 8.91 1.94 -16.61
C ARG A 52 10.22 1.41 -16.03
N ASN A 53 11.03 2.26 -15.41
CA ASN A 53 12.26 1.85 -14.72
C ASN A 53 11.97 0.89 -13.57
N ALA A 54 10.90 1.12 -12.79
CA ALA A 54 10.47 0.22 -11.72
C ALA A 54 10.14 -1.18 -12.25
N ILE A 55 9.37 -1.25 -13.35
CA ILE A 55 9.01 -2.51 -14.01
C ILE A 55 10.25 -3.20 -14.58
N ALA A 56 11.14 -2.47 -15.26
CA ALA A 56 12.35 -3.02 -15.85
C ALA A 56 13.28 -3.66 -14.80
N ARG A 57 13.45 -3.00 -13.65
CA ARG A 57 14.43 -3.37 -12.61
C ARG A 57 13.90 -4.37 -11.59
N ILE A 58 12.58 -4.49 -11.40
CA ILE A 58 12.03 -5.47 -10.45
C ILE A 58 12.28 -6.90 -10.96
N SER A 59 12.36 -7.90 -10.09
CA SER A 59 12.54 -9.29 -10.50
C SER A 59 11.25 -9.88 -11.13
N SER A 60 11.38 -10.89 -11.98
CA SER A 60 10.26 -11.38 -12.82
C SER A 60 9.07 -11.88 -12.00
N GLU A 61 9.33 -12.57 -10.89
CA GLU A 61 8.35 -13.09 -9.94
C GLU A 61 7.57 -12.00 -9.19
N LYS A 62 8.07 -10.77 -9.17
CA LYS A 62 7.44 -9.60 -8.53
C LYS A 62 6.79 -8.64 -9.53
N THR A 63 6.93 -8.89 -10.83
CA THR A 63 6.37 -8.06 -11.90
C THR A 63 4.86 -7.89 -11.76
N GLU A 64 4.14 -8.97 -11.43
CA GLU A 64 2.68 -8.89 -11.26
C GLU A 64 2.29 -7.92 -10.14
N GLY A 65 2.98 -7.96 -8.99
CA GLY A 65 2.76 -7.02 -7.90
C GLY A 65 3.12 -5.59 -8.26
N MET A 66 4.24 -5.37 -8.97
CA MET A 66 4.62 -4.03 -9.44
C MET A 66 3.57 -3.44 -10.39
N VAL A 67 3.07 -4.24 -11.35
CA VAL A 67 2.01 -3.82 -12.28
C VAL A 67 0.72 -3.54 -11.54
N PHE A 68 0.33 -4.40 -10.59
CA PHE A 68 -0.84 -4.18 -9.74
C PHE A 68 -0.74 -2.84 -8.99
N LEU A 69 0.41 -2.56 -8.39
CA LEU A 69 0.64 -1.32 -7.65
C LEU A 69 0.55 -0.09 -8.57
N ILE A 70 1.14 -0.15 -9.76
CA ILE A 70 1.09 0.94 -10.75
C ILE A 70 -0.34 1.15 -11.27
N GLN A 71 -1.07 0.07 -11.52
CA GLN A 71 -2.45 0.15 -12.00
C GLN A 71 -3.40 0.85 -11.03
N HIS A 72 -3.18 0.70 -9.71
CA HIS A 72 -4.14 1.12 -8.70
C HIS A 72 -3.68 2.30 -7.82
N MET A 73 -2.45 2.78 -7.98
CA MET A 73 -1.99 3.94 -7.22
C MET A 73 -2.66 5.25 -7.69
N PRO A 74 -2.89 6.23 -6.80
CA PRO A 74 -3.54 7.47 -7.18
C PRO A 74 -2.68 8.30 -8.14
N GLU A 75 -3.33 9.17 -8.93
CA GLU A 75 -2.65 10.00 -9.93
C GLU A 75 -1.48 10.82 -9.37
N ARG A 76 -1.63 11.35 -8.15
CA ARG A 76 -0.54 12.08 -7.48
C ARG A 76 0.73 11.24 -7.34
N ASP A 77 0.58 9.94 -7.09
CA ASP A 77 1.70 9.02 -6.88
C ASP A 77 2.27 8.58 -8.23
N LEU A 78 1.41 8.35 -9.25
CA LEU A 78 1.85 8.11 -10.63
C LEU A 78 2.77 9.21 -11.16
N LYS A 79 2.50 10.46 -10.77
CA LYS A 79 3.26 11.64 -11.21
C LYS A 79 4.52 11.94 -10.40
N THR A 80 4.72 11.30 -9.24
CA THR A 80 5.77 11.74 -8.29
C THR A 80 6.61 10.63 -7.69
N LEU A 81 6.15 9.39 -7.65
CA LEU A 81 6.92 8.30 -7.04
C LEU A 81 8.06 7.83 -7.94
N SER A 82 9.26 7.82 -7.38
CA SER A 82 10.46 7.27 -8.00
C SER A 82 10.41 5.74 -8.11
N SER A 83 11.12 5.20 -9.09
CA SER A 83 11.38 3.78 -9.28
C SER A 83 11.97 3.11 -8.04
N ASP A 84 12.95 3.75 -7.38
CA ASP A 84 13.59 3.22 -6.18
C ASP A 84 12.63 3.06 -5.00
N TYR A 85 11.68 3.98 -4.83
CA TYR A 85 10.64 3.88 -3.81
C TYR A 85 9.75 2.66 -4.07
N LEU A 86 9.27 2.50 -5.30
CA LEU A 86 8.39 1.40 -5.69
C LEU A 86 9.10 0.05 -5.57
N ILE A 87 10.33 -0.05 -6.06
CA ILE A 87 11.14 -1.28 -6.01
C ILE A 87 11.40 -1.69 -4.56
N GLU A 88 11.76 -0.76 -3.67
CA GLU A 88 11.98 -1.05 -2.25
C GLU A 88 10.69 -1.56 -1.59
N ASN A 89 9.57 -0.88 -1.82
CA ASN A 89 8.26 -1.31 -1.29
C ASN A 89 7.89 -2.73 -1.74
N VAL A 90 7.94 -3.00 -3.05
CA VAL A 90 7.58 -4.32 -3.60
C VAL A 90 8.54 -5.41 -3.09
N ASN A 91 9.85 -5.14 -3.06
CA ASN A 91 10.82 -6.11 -2.58
C ASN A 91 10.59 -6.48 -1.11
N TYR A 92 10.36 -5.50 -0.23
CA TYR A 92 10.11 -5.79 1.18
C TYR A 92 8.74 -6.43 1.44
N ALA A 93 7.71 -6.10 0.66
CA ALA A 93 6.41 -6.78 0.76
C ALA A 93 6.54 -8.27 0.43
N TYR A 94 7.27 -8.62 -0.63
CA TYR A 94 7.52 -10.02 -1.00
C TYR A 94 8.50 -10.72 -0.04
N LYS A 95 9.50 -10.01 0.48
CA LYS A 95 10.39 -10.52 1.53
C LYS A 95 9.58 -10.94 2.76
N ALA A 96 8.76 -10.04 3.29
CA ALA A 96 7.88 -10.31 4.42
C ALA A 96 6.94 -11.51 4.17
N ARG A 97 6.36 -11.60 2.96
CA ARG A 97 5.55 -12.74 2.55
C ARG A 97 6.31 -14.08 2.59
N SER A 98 7.60 -14.07 2.24
CA SER A 98 8.41 -15.28 2.14
C SER A 98 9.01 -15.76 3.48
N GLU A 99 9.09 -14.89 4.49
CA GLU A 99 9.82 -15.17 5.74
C GLU A 99 9.00 -15.90 6.80
N SER A 100 7.66 -15.85 6.72
CA SER A 100 6.77 -16.49 7.69
C SER A 100 5.83 -17.48 7.01
N ASP A 101 5.60 -18.64 7.63
CA ASP A 101 4.77 -19.70 7.04
C ASP A 101 3.31 -19.27 6.86
N TRP A 102 2.76 -18.53 7.84
CA TRP A 102 1.42 -17.96 7.75
C TRP A 102 1.30 -16.88 6.66
N ALA A 103 2.36 -16.10 6.40
CA ALA A 103 2.33 -15.03 5.38
C ALA A 103 2.32 -15.61 3.95
N LYS A 104 2.98 -16.76 3.74
CA LYS A 104 2.98 -17.49 2.46
C LYS A 104 1.58 -17.96 2.08
N LEU A 105 0.76 -18.33 3.07
CA LEU A 105 -0.60 -18.85 2.90
C LEU A 105 -1.62 -17.75 2.59
N VAL A 106 -1.27 -16.47 2.76
CA VAL A 106 -2.16 -15.37 2.41
C VAL A 106 -2.53 -15.45 0.91
N PRO A 107 -3.84 -15.46 0.58
CA PRO A 107 -4.29 -15.45 -0.82
C PRO A 107 -3.70 -14.26 -1.58
N LYS A 108 -3.34 -14.47 -2.85
CA LYS A 108 -2.68 -13.43 -3.67
C LYS A 108 -3.47 -12.11 -3.70
N GLU A 109 -4.79 -12.18 -3.82
CA GLU A 109 -5.65 -11.00 -3.88
C GLU A 109 -5.63 -10.21 -2.57
N ILE A 110 -5.68 -10.89 -1.42
CA ILE A 110 -5.54 -10.27 -0.09
C ILE A 110 -4.14 -9.66 0.06
N PHE A 111 -3.08 -10.36 -0.38
CA PHE A 111 -1.72 -9.83 -0.34
C PHE A 111 -1.58 -8.55 -1.18
N PHE A 112 -2.13 -8.51 -2.39
CA PHE A 112 -2.06 -7.34 -3.27
C PHE A 112 -2.85 -6.14 -2.74
N ASN A 113 -4.01 -6.36 -2.12
CA ASN A 113 -4.84 -5.27 -1.61
C ASN A 113 -4.45 -4.81 -0.21
N ASP A 114 -3.90 -5.69 0.64
CA ASP A 114 -3.83 -5.42 2.08
C ASP A 114 -2.44 -5.64 2.70
N VAL A 115 -1.44 -6.03 1.90
CA VAL A 115 -0.02 -6.07 2.32
C VAL A 115 0.86 -5.20 1.42
N LEU A 116 0.74 -5.36 0.11
CA LEU A 116 1.55 -4.68 -0.91
C LEU A 116 1.45 -3.13 -0.90
N PRO A 117 0.30 -2.50 -0.62
CA PRO A 117 0.19 -1.05 -0.68
C PRO A 117 1.08 -0.34 0.34
N TYR A 118 1.68 0.77 -0.08
CA TYR A 118 2.59 1.58 0.73
C TYR A 118 1.89 2.69 1.54
N ALA A 119 0.57 2.79 1.44
CA ALA A 119 -0.24 3.78 2.13
C ALA A 119 -1.63 3.21 2.46
N SER A 120 -2.31 3.86 3.40
CA SER A 120 -3.66 3.53 3.84
C SER A 120 -4.67 4.60 3.45
N ILE A 121 -4.29 5.87 3.50
CA ILE A 121 -5.13 7.04 3.18
C ILE A 121 -4.33 8.05 2.33
N ASN A 122 -4.39 9.33 2.68
CA ASN A 122 -3.74 10.44 2.00
C ASN A 122 -2.41 10.87 2.66
N GLU A 123 -1.90 10.12 3.63
CA GLU A 123 -0.70 10.43 4.40
C GLU A 123 0.54 10.62 3.51
N ARG A 124 1.57 11.28 4.04
CA ARG A 124 2.87 11.44 3.36
C ARG A 124 3.45 10.05 3.01
N ARG A 125 4.02 9.93 1.81
CA ARG A 125 4.63 8.67 1.32
C ARG A 125 6.00 8.44 1.97
N ASP A 126 5.97 7.91 3.19
CA ASP A 126 7.18 7.54 3.93
C ASP A 126 7.79 6.25 3.40
N ARG A 127 9.12 6.15 3.39
CA ARG A 127 9.86 4.89 3.16
C ARG A 127 9.88 4.03 4.43
N TRP A 128 8.69 3.70 4.94
CA TRP A 128 8.53 3.00 6.22
C TRP A 128 8.82 1.50 6.13
N ARG A 129 8.52 0.85 5.00
CA ARG A 129 8.46 -0.62 4.94
C ARG A 129 9.76 -1.32 5.33
N LYS A 130 10.88 -0.83 4.82
CA LYS A 130 12.20 -1.39 5.15
C LYS A 130 12.57 -1.18 6.62
N ASP A 131 12.35 0.02 7.15
CA ASP A 131 12.59 0.34 8.56
C ASP A 131 11.71 -0.52 9.47
N PHE A 132 10.41 -0.54 9.22
CA PHE A 132 9.44 -1.25 10.04
C PHE A 132 9.66 -2.77 9.97
N HIS A 133 10.00 -3.33 8.80
CA HIS A 133 10.37 -4.73 8.69
C HIS A 133 11.60 -5.04 9.56
N ALA A 134 12.64 -4.20 9.51
CA ALA A 134 13.85 -4.40 10.33
C ALA A 134 13.56 -4.31 11.84
N ARG A 135 12.70 -3.38 12.26
CA ARG A 135 12.35 -3.17 13.67
C ARG A 135 11.39 -4.22 14.22
N PHE A 136 10.43 -4.67 13.42
CA PHE A 136 9.27 -5.41 13.92
C PHE A 136 9.23 -6.88 13.52
N SER A 137 9.91 -7.29 12.44
CA SER A 137 10.05 -8.72 12.12
C SER A 137 10.66 -9.57 13.25
N PRO A 138 11.59 -9.08 14.09
CA PRO A 138 12.10 -9.87 15.22
C PRO A 138 11.03 -10.16 16.28
N LEU A 139 10.05 -9.27 16.46
CA LEU A 139 9.00 -9.41 17.47
C LEU A 139 8.07 -10.59 17.15
N VAL A 140 7.82 -10.84 15.86
CA VAL A 140 6.85 -11.84 15.40
C VAL A 140 7.48 -13.19 15.04
N LYS A 141 8.79 -13.39 15.27
CA LYS A 141 9.48 -14.66 14.98
C LYS A 141 8.83 -15.88 15.65
N GLY A 142 8.23 -15.69 16.83
CA GLY A 142 7.55 -16.75 17.58
C GLY A 142 6.10 -17.00 17.13
N ALA A 143 5.49 -16.07 16.40
CA ALA A 143 4.08 -16.13 16.04
C ALA A 143 3.80 -17.25 15.03
N LYS A 144 2.73 -18.01 15.29
CA LYS A 144 2.28 -19.15 14.48
C LYS A 144 1.14 -18.78 13.55
N THR A 145 0.42 -17.70 13.84
CA THR A 145 -0.71 -17.23 13.03
C THR A 145 -0.59 -15.75 12.69
N LEU A 146 -1.38 -15.31 11.71
CA LEU A 146 -1.55 -13.90 11.36
C LEU A 146 -2.07 -13.08 12.55
N GLU A 147 -3.04 -13.64 13.29
CA GLU A 147 -3.60 -13.02 14.49
C GLU A 147 -2.53 -12.84 15.58
N GLU A 148 -1.75 -13.88 15.90
CA GLU A 148 -0.70 -13.79 16.91
C GLU A 148 0.33 -12.73 16.54
N ALA A 149 0.74 -12.66 15.27
CA ALA A 149 1.66 -11.64 14.79
C ALA A 149 1.08 -10.23 14.98
N ALA A 150 -0.19 -10.01 14.59
CA ALA A 150 -0.86 -8.73 14.75
C ALA A 150 -1.00 -8.31 16.23
N GLN A 151 -1.35 -9.26 17.11
CA GLN A 151 -1.48 -9.04 18.55
C GLN A 151 -0.15 -8.64 19.18
N VAL A 152 0.94 -9.34 18.82
CA VAL A 152 2.30 -9.00 19.29
C VAL A 152 2.69 -7.59 18.85
N LEU A 153 2.44 -7.23 17.59
CA LEU A 153 2.72 -5.88 17.10
C LEU A 153 1.91 -4.83 17.87
N ASN A 154 0.59 -5.00 17.98
CA ASN A 154 -0.26 -4.04 18.66
C ASN A 154 0.05 -3.92 20.16
N LYS A 155 0.69 -4.92 20.76
CA LYS A 155 1.14 -4.86 22.16
C LYS A 155 2.47 -4.13 22.33
N GLU A 156 3.43 -4.36 21.43
CA GLU A 156 4.83 -4.00 21.69
C GLU A 156 5.34 -2.77 20.92
N ILE A 157 4.84 -2.49 19.70
CA ILE A 157 5.48 -1.46 18.84
C ILE A 157 5.43 -0.07 19.46
N TRP A 158 4.38 0.28 20.20
CA TRP A 158 4.15 1.62 20.75
C TRP A 158 5.25 2.08 21.71
N LYS A 159 5.82 1.14 22.47
CA LYS A 159 6.96 1.39 23.37
C LYS A 159 8.25 1.62 22.57
N ILE A 160 8.40 0.93 21.44
CA ILE A 160 9.59 1.00 20.57
C ILE A 160 9.61 2.31 19.78
N ILE A 161 8.44 2.79 19.35
CA ILE A 161 8.32 4.03 18.57
C ILE A 161 8.02 5.26 19.43
N ASN A 162 7.71 5.08 20.72
CA ASN A 162 7.35 6.12 21.67
C ASN A 162 6.21 7.06 21.19
N VAL A 163 5.15 6.46 20.62
CA VAL A 163 3.95 7.19 20.17
C VAL A 163 2.78 6.89 21.10
N ARG A 164 2.04 7.92 21.49
CA ARG A 164 0.85 7.80 22.36
C ARG A 164 -0.39 8.39 21.69
N TYR A 165 -1.56 7.88 22.08
CA TYR A 165 -2.81 8.50 21.65
C TYR A 165 -2.93 9.93 22.20
N HIS A 166 -3.28 10.87 21.33
CA HIS A 166 -3.80 12.17 21.75
C HIS A 166 -4.73 12.76 20.69
N ALA A 167 -5.97 13.06 21.06
CA ALA A 167 -6.98 13.55 20.13
C ALA A 167 -6.60 14.88 19.43
N ARG A 168 -5.98 15.81 20.16
CA ARG A 168 -5.75 17.21 19.73
C ARG A 168 -4.29 17.71 19.67
N LYS A 169 -3.31 17.04 20.30
CA LYS A 169 -1.90 17.49 20.31
C LYS A 169 -1.14 17.14 19.03
N ARG A 170 -1.72 16.30 18.19
CA ARG A 170 -1.16 15.96 16.88
C ARG A 170 -1.03 17.20 15.98
N PRO A 171 0.09 17.37 15.26
CA PRO A 171 0.27 18.50 14.33
C PRO A 171 -0.74 18.54 13.18
N LYS A 172 -1.19 17.38 12.67
CA LYS A 172 -2.15 17.28 11.57
C LYS A 172 -3.05 16.04 11.67
N PRO A 173 -4.17 15.95 10.93
CA PRO A 173 -5.11 14.81 11.01
C PRO A 173 -4.60 13.49 10.42
N ASP A 174 -3.94 13.56 9.28
CA ASP A 174 -3.51 12.48 8.39
C ASP A 174 -1.98 12.30 8.46
N GLN A 175 -1.46 12.21 9.68
CA GLN A 175 -0.03 11.95 9.91
C GLN A 175 0.39 10.63 9.29
N SER A 176 1.51 10.67 8.57
CA SER A 176 2.24 9.47 8.20
C SER A 176 2.92 8.84 9.43
N PRO A 177 3.48 7.63 9.32
CA PRO A 177 4.16 6.99 10.42
C PRO A 177 5.28 7.84 11.01
N TYR A 178 6.17 8.40 10.18
CA TYR A 178 7.28 9.19 10.70
C TYR A 178 6.83 10.53 11.29
N GLU A 179 5.80 11.18 10.73
CA GLU A 179 5.23 12.39 11.33
C GLU A 179 4.58 12.13 12.70
N SER A 180 4.03 10.94 12.91
CA SER A 180 3.49 10.50 14.20
C SER A 180 4.59 10.17 15.20
N ILE A 181 5.68 9.55 14.74
CA ILE A 181 6.87 9.23 15.54
C ILE A 181 7.57 10.50 16.00
N ASP A 182 7.83 11.44 15.08
CA ASP A 182 8.49 12.71 15.39
C ASP A 182 7.67 13.54 16.39
N ALA A 183 6.33 13.51 16.30
CA ALA A 183 5.45 14.22 17.21
C ALA A 183 5.30 13.53 18.58
N GLY A 184 5.56 12.22 18.68
CA GLY A 184 5.27 11.39 19.86
C GLY A 184 3.77 11.21 20.15
N PHE A 185 2.88 11.79 19.35
CA PHE A 185 1.43 11.71 19.51
C PHE A 185 0.71 11.54 18.17
N ALA A 186 -0.36 10.74 18.19
CA ALA A 186 -1.27 10.54 17.06
C ALA A 186 -2.73 10.37 17.51
N SER A 187 -3.69 10.65 16.63
CA SER A 187 -5.10 10.27 16.82
C SER A 187 -5.35 8.81 16.46
N CYS A 188 -6.60 8.34 16.57
CA CYS A 188 -7.03 7.03 16.08
C CYS A 188 -6.60 6.80 14.61
N THR A 189 -6.72 7.82 13.75
CA THR A 189 -6.26 7.75 12.35
C THR A 189 -4.77 7.45 12.23
N GLY A 190 -3.90 8.24 12.88
CA GLY A 190 -2.45 8.05 12.78
C GLY A 190 -1.97 6.76 13.46
N LEU A 191 -2.58 6.36 14.58
CA LEU A 191 -2.30 5.06 15.21
C LEU A 191 -2.71 3.90 14.29
N SER A 192 -3.87 3.97 13.64
CA SER A 192 -4.29 2.95 12.67
C SER A 192 -3.31 2.84 11.50
N VAL A 193 -2.85 3.96 10.93
CA VAL A 193 -1.84 3.97 9.86
C VAL A 193 -0.55 3.27 10.33
N ILE A 194 -0.03 3.62 11.52
CA ILE A 194 1.17 2.97 12.07
C ILE A 194 0.98 1.47 12.25
N LEU A 195 -0.14 1.03 12.83
CA LEU A 195 -0.38 -0.39 13.08
C LEU A 195 -0.52 -1.17 11.76
N ILE A 196 -1.21 -0.61 10.78
CA ILE A 196 -1.31 -1.20 9.43
C ILE A 196 0.08 -1.33 8.82
N ASP A 197 0.89 -0.28 8.84
CA ASP A 197 2.23 -0.32 8.28
C ASP A 197 3.13 -1.32 9.01
N ALA A 198 3.02 -1.43 10.35
CA ALA A 198 3.73 -2.45 11.12
C ALA A 198 3.30 -3.87 10.72
N CYS A 199 2.00 -4.14 10.61
CA CYS A 199 1.44 -5.42 10.16
C CYS A 199 1.91 -5.77 8.73
N ARG A 200 1.75 -4.84 7.79
CA ARG A 200 2.14 -5.01 6.39
C ARG A 200 3.65 -5.19 6.24
N SER A 201 4.45 -4.58 7.11
CA SER A 201 5.90 -4.72 7.09
C SER A 201 6.36 -6.15 7.38
N VAL A 202 5.56 -6.95 8.11
CA VAL A 202 5.87 -8.36 8.43
C VAL A 202 4.98 -9.36 7.70
N GLY A 203 4.16 -8.90 6.75
CA GLY A 203 3.35 -9.76 5.88
C GLY A 203 1.94 -10.06 6.41
N VAL A 204 1.49 -9.36 7.46
CA VAL A 204 0.12 -9.47 7.98
C VAL A 204 -0.81 -8.55 7.17
N PRO A 205 -1.85 -9.06 6.49
CA PRO A 205 -2.80 -8.23 5.77
C PRO A 205 -3.63 -7.39 6.73
N SER A 206 -3.68 -6.09 6.47
CA SER A 206 -4.41 -5.14 7.30
C SER A 206 -4.92 -3.96 6.48
N ARG A 207 -6.06 -3.41 6.91
CA ARG A 207 -6.73 -2.31 6.22
C ARG A 207 -7.32 -1.29 7.18
N PHE A 208 -7.44 -0.08 6.67
CA PHE A 208 -8.00 1.06 7.39
C PHE A 208 -9.51 1.05 7.30
N VAL A 209 -10.18 1.15 8.44
CA VAL A 209 -11.64 1.26 8.52
C VAL A 209 -12.00 2.41 9.46
N GLY A 210 -13.13 3.06 9.22
CA GLY A 210 -13.59 4.12 10.08
C GLY A 210 -15.00 4.57 9.76
N THR A 211 -15.59 5.28 10.72
CA THR A 211 -16.81 6.04 10.53
C THR A 211 -16.54 7.53 10.71
N PRO A 212 -17.02 8.40 9.81
CA PRO A 212 -16.92 9.85 10.00
C PRO A 212 -17.81 10.34 11.16
N MET A 213 -18.81 9.55 11.57
CA MET A 213 -19.67 9.85 12.71
C MET A 213 -20.39 8.59 13.17
N TRP A 214 -20.24 8.21 14.44
CA TRP A 214 -21.05 7.16 15.03
C TRP A 214 -22.54 7.52 15.02
N ALA A 215 -23.42 6.52 14.90
CA ALA A 215 -24.88 6.71 14.93
C ALA A 215 -25.36 7.37 16.24
N ASN A 216 -24.63 7.16 17.35
CA ASN A 216 -24.88 7.80 18.65
C ASN A 216 -24.23 9.21 18.79
N LYS A 217 -23.72 9.79 17.69
CA LYS A 217 -23.10 11.12 17.60
C LYS A 217 -21.88 11.35 18.51
N ARG A 218 -21.19 10.30 18.95
CA ARG A 218 -19.97 10.41 19.79
C ARG A 218 -18.70 10.83 19.04
N GLY A 219 -18.82 11.26 17.78
CA GLY A 219 -17.71 11.68 16.93
C GLY A 219 -17.30 10.60 15.91
N ASN A 220 -16.16 10.83 15.25
CA ASN A 220 -15.58 9.88 14.31
C ASN A 220 -14.73 8.83 15.03
N HIS A 221 -14.45 7.72 14.34
CA HIS A 221 -13.43 6.78 14.80
C HIS A 221 -12.81 6.06 13.61
N SER A 222 -11.55 5.70 13.76
CA SER A 222 -10.80 4.87 12.80
C SER A 222 -10.16 3.73 13.57
N TRP A 223 -10.17 2.56 12.98
CA TRP A 223 -9.60 1.33 13.54
C TRP A 223 -8.89 0.54 12.43
N VAL A 224 -8.38 -0.63 12.79
CA VAL A 224 -7.69 -1.53 11.88
C VAL A 224 -8.49 -2.81 11.77
N GLU A 225 -8.66 -3.32 10.55
CA GLU A 225 -9.04 -4.71 10.33
C GLU A 225 -7.84 -5.52 9.89
N VAL A 226 -7.70 -6.72 10.43
CA VAL A 226 -6.63 -7.67 10.16
C VAL A 226 -7.23 -8.95 9.61
N TRP A 227 -6.62 -9.53 8.58
CA TRP A 227 -6.99 -10.84 8.07
C TRP A 227 -6.39 -11.93 8.97
N ASP A 228 -7.23 -12.72 9.63
CA ASP A 228 -6.79 -13.77 10.56
C ASP A 228 -6.37 -15.08 9.87
N GLY A 229 -6.64 -15.19 8.56
CA GLY A 229 -6.47 -16.41 7.76
C GLY A 229 -7.78 -16.90 7.15
N ASN A 230 -8.91 -16.57 7.76
CA ASN A 230 -10.26 -16.97 7.38
C ASN A 230 -11.19 -15.77 7.11
N SER A 231 -11.05 -14.69 7.90
CA SER A 231 -11.95 -13.56 7.90
C SER A 231 -11.26 -12.25 8.35
N TRP A 232 -11.91 -11.13 8.08
CA TRP A 232 -11.48 -9.82 8.58
C TRP A 232 -11.95 -9.63 10.01
N GLN A 233 -11.02 -9.30 10.90
CA GLN A 233 -11.28 -9.04 12.31
C GLN A 233 -10.82 -7.64 12.70
N PHE A 234 -11.65 -6.89 13.42
CA PHE A 234 -11.30 -5.53 13.85
C PHE A 234 -10.41 -5.52 15.10
N THR A 235 -9.60 -4.48 15.25
CA THR A 235 -8.82 -4.18 16.45
C THR A 235 -8.58 -2.68 16.59
N GLY A 236 -8.50 -2.19 17.82
CA GLY A 236 -8.07 -0.82 18.08
C GLY A 236 -6.55 -0.71 18.00
N ALA A 237 -6.03 0.43 17.53
CA ALA A 237 -4.58 0.66 17.49
C ALA A 237 -4.08 1.24 18.82
N CYS A 238 -3.02 0.66 19.39
CA CYS A 238 -2.56 0.93 20.76
C CYS A 238 -3.55 0.45 21.84
N GLU A 239 -4.38 -0.53 21.50
CA GLU A 239 -5.44 -1.08 22.33
C GLU A 239 -5.39 -2.62 22.28
N TYR A 240 -4.23 -3.20 22.63
CA TYR A 240 -4.07 -4.66 22.73
C TYR A 240 -5.17 -5.29 23.59
N SER A 241 -5.71 -6.41 23.11
CA SER A 241 -6.76 -7.17 23.78
C SER A 241 -6.32 -8.61 24.00
N ALA A 242 -6.25 -9.03 25.27
CA ALA A 242 -5.93 -10.41 25.62
C ALA A 242 -7.01 -11.42 25.14
N SER A 243 -8.20 -10.93 24.79
CA SER A 243 -9.28 -11.73 24.21
C SER A 243 -9.13 -11.96 22.70
N GLY A 244 -8.06 -11.48 22.08
CA GLY A 244 -7.81 -11.64 20.63
C GLY A 244 -8.44 -10.53 19.78
N LEU A 245 -8.37 -10.71 18.46
CA LEU A 245 -9.00 -9.79 17.50
C LEU A 245 -10.54 -9.85 17.62
N GLY A 246 -11.25 -8.87 17.08
CA GLY A 246 -12.70 -8.75 17.22
C GLY A 246 -13.17 -8.37 18.63
N ASN A 247 -12.25 -7.92 19.49
CA ASN A 247 -12.53 -7.49 20.85
C ASN A 247 -11.89 -6.12 21.11
N ALA A 248 -12.71 -5.08 20.97
CA ALA A 248 -12.35 -3.69 21.24
C ALA A 248 -13.53 -2.98 21.91
N TRP A 249 -13.29 -1.81 22.52
CA TRP A 249 -14.32 -1.05 23.23
C TRP A 249 -15.51 -0.62 22.34
N PHE A 250 -15.31 -0.60 21.02
CA PHE A 250 -16.32 -0.24 20.02
C PHE A 250 -17.01 -1.47 19.38
N LYS A 251 -16.82 -2.69 19.89
CA LYS A 251 -17.38 -3.94 19.32
C LYS A 251 -18.89 -3.89 19.03
N GLY A 252 -19.68 -3.25 19.88
CA GLY A 252 -21.14 -3.10 19.68
C GLY A 252 -21.55 -2.00 18.71
N SER A 253 -20.59 -1.30 18.12
CA SER A 253 -20.82 -0.20 17.17
C SER A 253 -20.06 -0.39 15.84
N ALA A 254 -19.04 -1.27 15.82
CA ALA A 254 -18.18 -1.60 14.68
C ALA A 254 -18.97 -2.10 13.46
#